data_AF-A0A3D0D3S5-F1
#
_entry.id   AF-A0A3D0D3S5-F1
#
_cell.length_a   1.000
_cell.length_b   1.000
_cell.length_c   1.000
_cell.angle_alpha   90.00
_cell.angle_beta   90.00
_cell.angle_gamma   90.00
#
_symmetry.space_group_name_H-M   'P 1'
#
loop_
_entity.id
_entity.type
_entity.pdbx_description
1 polymer ?
#
loop_
_entity_poly.entity_id
_entity_poly.type
_entity_poly.pdbx_seq_one_letter_code
_entity_poly.pdbx_strand_id
1 'polypeptide(L)'
;MGAAMHGAVAAGPEAGGYPDIFTAAEKMGGLKDEVYRPIPRHVALYDRLYADYQILYDYFGRGQNDVMKRLRALRREVLAPNAG
;
A
#
# COMPACT_ATOMS: atom_id res chain seq x y z
N MET A 1 1.80 10.26 15.28
CA MET A 1 0.33 10.33 15.37
C MET A 1 -0.26 9.01 15.84
N GLY A 2 -0.34 7.96 15.00
CA GLY A 2 -0.98 6.69 15.39
C GLY A 2 -0.41 6.03 16.66
N ALA A 3 0.91 5.95 16.80
CA ALA A 3 1.54 5.42 18.01
C ALA A 3 1.21 6.25 19.28
N ALA A 4 1.10 7.57 19.15
CA ALA A 4 0.73 8.45 20.26
C ALA A 4 -0.75 8.30 20.65
N MET A 5 -1.63 8.07 19.67
CA MET A 5 -3.05 7.75 19.93
C MET A 5 -3.18 6.44 20.71
N HIS A 6 -2.47 5.39 20.30
CA HIS A 6 -2.46 4.12 21.05
C HIS A 6 -1.86 4.28 22.45
N GLY A 7 -0.80 5.10 22.62
CA GLY A 7 -0.27 5.45 23.93
C GLY A 7 -1.29 6.15 24.82
N ALA A 8 -2.06 7.09 24.26
CA ALA A 8 -3.13 7.78 24.98
C ALA A 8 -4.31 6.85 25.32
N VAL A 9 -4.63 5.87 24.48
CA VAL A 9 -5.63 4.84 24.81
C VAL A 9 -5.14 3.92 25.91
N ALA A 10 -3.88 3.49 25.86
CA ALA A 10 -3.30 2.63 26.88
C ALA A 10 -3.21 3.31 28.25
N ALA A 11 -3.02 4.63 28.30
CA ALA A 11 -3.06 5.41 29.53
C ALA A 11 -4.47 5.44 30.17
N GLY A 12 -5.52 5.39 29.34
CA GLY A 12 -6.91 5.40 29.79
C GLY A 12 -7.39 6.74 30.37
N PRO A 13 -8.72 6.93 30.55
CA PRO A 13 -9.31 8.22 30.94
C PRO A 13 -8.80 8.79 32.26
N GLU A 14 -8.56 7.92 33.25
CA GLU A 14 -8.12 8.29 34.60
C GLU A 14 -6.73 8.98 34.61
N ALA A 15 -5.90 8.70 33.60
CA ALA A 15 -4.58 9.31 33.44
C ALA A 15 -4.55 10.41 32.37
N GLY A 16 -5.72 10.92 31.95
CA GLY A 16 -5.84 11.93 30.89
C GLY A 16 -5.72 11.37 29.48
N GLY A 17 -5.78 10.05 29.33
CA GLY A 17 -5.86 9.33 28.06
C GLY A 17 -7.29 9.21 27.52
N TYR A 18 -7.48 8.31 26.55
CA TYR A 18 -8.78 8.07 25.90
C TYR A 18 -9.30 6.66 26.19
N PRO A 19 -10.63 6.45 26.24
CA PRO A 19 -11.21 5.13 26.51
C PRO A 19 -11.04 4.15 25.35
N ASP A 20 -10.93 4.66 24.12
CA ASP A 20 -10.75 3.86 22.91
C ASP A 20 -10.07 4.65 21.78
N ILE A 21 -9.67 3.93 20.74
CA ILE A 21 -8.95 4.49 19.60
C ILE A 21 -9.80 5.43 18.75
N PHE A 22 -11.14 5.30 18.76
CA PHE A 22 -12.02 6.18 17.99
C PHE A 22 -12.08 7.57 18.63
N THR A 23 -12.22 7.62 19.96
CA THR A 23 -12.20 8.86 20.73
C THR A 23 -10.84 9.56 20.61
N ALA A 24 -9.74 8.79 20.68
CA ALA A 24 -8.40 9.31 20.44
C ALA A 24 -8.24 9.85 19.01
N ALA A 25 -8.74 9.14 18.00
CA ALA A 25 -8.68 9.55 16.60
C ALA A 25 -9.51 10.81 16.31
N GLU A 26 -10.67 10.98 16.94
CA GLU A 26 -11.49 12.18 16.78
C GLU A 26 -10.79 13.44 17.32
N LYS A 27 -10.11 13.31 18.48
CA LYS A 27 -9.47 14.45 19.16
C LYS A 27 -8.03 14.71 18.70
N MET A 28 -7.31 13.68 18.24
CA MET A 28 -5.91 13.76 17.84
C MET A 28 -5.71 13.62 16.33
N GLY A 29 -6.75 13.23 15.60
CA GLY A 29 -6.71 13.05 14.15
C GLY A 29 -6.64 14.38 13.43
N GLY A 30 -5.56 14.59 12.67
CA GLY A 30 -5.44 15.69 11.74
C GLY A 30 -5.64 15.18 10.31
N LEU A 31 -6.83 15.39 9.76
CA LEU A 31 -7.07 15.23 8.32
C LEU A 31 -6.93 16.59 7.65
N LYS A 32 -6.46 16.60 6.40
CA LYS A 32 -6.58 17.78 5.55
C LYS A 32 -8.05 17.93 5.15
N ASP A 33 -8.53 19.16 5.05
CA ASP A 33 -9.91 19.44 4.61
C ASP A 33 -10.15 19.07 3.13
N GLU A 34 -9.07 18.92 2.36
CA GLU A 34 -9.15 18.56 0.95
C GLU A 34 -9.48 17.08 0.77
N VAL A 35 -10.63 16.81 0.14
CA VAL A 35 -11.12 15.46 -0.17
C VAL A 35 -11.13 15.26 -1.68
N TYR A 36 -10.36 14.29 -2.16
CA TYR A 36 -10.36 13.87 -3.55
C TYR A 36 -11.51 12.89 -3.80
N ARG A 37 -12.53 13.34 -4.53
CA ARG A 37 -13.68 12.50 -4.90
C ARG A 37 -13.49 11.91 -6.30
N PRO A 38 -13.87 10.65 -6.53
CA PRO A 38 -13.76 10.05 -7.85
C PRO A 38 -14.67 10.79 -8.84
N ILE A 39 -14.15 11.07 -10.02
CA ILE A 39 -14.94 11.58 -11.15
C ILE A 39 -15.59 10.37 -11.82
N PRO A 40 -16.94 10.24 -11.83
CA PRO A 40 -17.60 9.00 -12.26
C PRO A 40 -17.21 8.54 -13.67
N ARG A 41 -17.02 9.48 -14.59
CA ARG A 41 -16.56 9.20 -15.96
C ARG A 41 -15.16 8.58 -16.00
N HIS A 42 -14.26 8.98 -15.10
CA HIS A 42 -12.90 8.43 -15.05
C HIS A 42 -12.90 7.04 -14.42
N VAL A 43 -13.76 6.78 -13.44
CA VAL A 43 -13.88 5.45 -12.80
C VAL A 43 -14.11 4.37 -13.84
N ALA A 44 -15.13 4.53 -14.70
CA ALA A 44 -15.43 3.55 -15.73
C ALA A 44 -14.28 3.31 -16.73
N LEU A 45 -13.46 4.33 -16.99
CA LEU A 45 -12.26 4.19 -17.83
C LEU A 45 -11.14 3.45 -17.09
N TYR A 46 -10.90 3.82 -15.83
CA TYR A 46 -9.89 3.18 -14.99
C TYR A 46 -10.24 1.73 -14.68
N ASP A 47 -11.51 1.36 -14.58
CA ASP A 47 -11.93 -0.04 -14.41
C ASP A 47 -11.47 -0.90 -15.60
N ARG A 48 -11.60 -0.38 -16.82
CA ARG A 48 -11.11 -1.09 -18.03
C ARG A 48 -9.60 -1.21 -18.04
N LEU A 49 -8.90 -0.12 -17.74
CA LEU A 49 -7.43 -0.12 -17.64
C LEU A 49 -6.94 -1.06 -16.54
N TYR A 50 -7.68 -1.13 -15.43
CA TYR A 50 -7.35 -2.00 -14.31
C TYR A 50 -7.55 -3.47 -14.65
N ALA A 51 -8.58 -3.82 -15.44
CA ALA A 51 -8.76 -5.18 -15.95
C ALA A 51 -7.58 -5.62 -16.81
N ASP A 52 -7.11 -4.78 -17.74
CA ASP A 52 -5.92 -5.08 -18.56
C ASP A 52 -4.66 -5.18 -17.70
N TYR A 53 -4.51 -4.29 -16.71
CA TYR A 53 -3.42 -4.36 -15.75
C TYR A 53 -3.43 -5.68 -14.96
N GLN A 54 -4.59 -6.16 -14.50
CA GLN A 54 -4.70 -7.41 -13.76
C GLN A 54 -4.22 -8.60 -14.58
N ILE A 55 -4.57 -8.65 -15.87
CA ILE A 55 -4.10 -9.71 -16.78
C ILE A 55 -2.58 -9.70 -16.85
N LEU A 56 -1.97 -8.53 -17.07
CA LEU A 56 -0.51 -8.40 -17.13
C LEU A 56 0.15 -8.74 -15.78
N TYR A 57 -0.45 -8.28 -14.69
CA TYR A 57 0.01 -8.54 -13.33
C TYR A 57 0.02 -10.03 -13.02
N ASP A 58 -1.06 -10.74 -13.34
CA ASP A 58 -1.15 -12.18 -13.12
C ASP A 58 -0.19 -12.94 -14.02
N TYR A 59 -0.13 -12.58 -15.31
CA TYR A 59 0.73 -13.24 -16.29
C TYR A 59 2.22 -13.16 -15.91
N PHE A 60 2.71 -11.96 -15.55
CA PHE A 60 4.11 -11.75 -15.19
C PHE A 60 4.42 -12.00 -13.70
N GLY A 61 3.42 -11.95 -12.82
CA GLY A 61 3.60 -11.94 -11.37
C GLY A 61 3.17 -13.21 -10.64
N ARG A 62 2.21 -13.99 -11.17
CA ARG A 62 1.67 -15.19 -10.51
C ARG A 62 2.12 -16.53 -11.13
N GLY A 63 3.14 -16.50 -11.98
CA GLY A 63 3.86 -17.71 -12.42
C GLY A 63 3.34 -18.33 -13.73
N GLN A 64 2.36 -17.74 -14.41
CA GLN A 64 2.02 -18.16 -15.78
C GLN A 64 3.19 -17.92 -16.74
N ASN A 65 3.95 -16.83 -16.55
CA ASN A 65 5.20 -16.58 -17.24
C ASN A 65 6.25 -15.93 -16.33
N ASP A 66 7.20 -16.73 -15.85
CA ASP A 66 8.32 -16.28 -15.01
C ASP A 66 9.43 -15.52 -15.78
N VAL A 67 9.15 -14.91 -16.94
CA VAL A 67 10.15 -14.24 -17.78
C VAL A 67 10.94 -13.19 -17.01
N MET A 68 10.29 -12.44 -16.12
CA MET A 68 10.95 -11.42 -15.29
C MET A 68 12.02 -12.03 -14.38
N LYS A 69 11.74 -13.21 -13.78
CA LYS A 69 12.71 -13.92 -12.94
C LYS A 69 13.86 -14.48 -13.77
N ARG A 70 13.57 -15.08 -14.93
CA ARG A 70 14.59 -15.64 -15.85
C ARG A 70 15.54 -14.55 -16.35
N LEU A 71 15.01 -13.41 -16.81
CA LEU A 71 15.83 -12.29 -17.25
C LEU A 71 16.68 -11.72 -16.11
N ARG A 72 16.14 -11.66 -14.89
CA ARG A 72 16.92 -11.24 -13.71
C ARG A 72 18.03 -12.24 -13.37
N ALA A 73 17.81 -13.54 -13.55
CA ALA A 73 18.83 -14.58 -13.36
C ALA A 73 19.93 -14.48 -14.42
N LEU A 74 19.56 -14.42 -15.70
CA LEU A 74 20.50 -14.23 -16.80
C LEU A 74 21.35 -12.98 -16.62
N ARG A 75 20.74 -11.85 -16.20
CA ARG A 75 21.48 -10.64 -15.88
C ARG A 75 22.53 -10.87 -14.78
N ARG A 76 22.21 -11.66 -13.74
CA ARG A 76 23.19 -11.99 -12.68
C ARG A 76 24.30 -12.89 -13.22
N GLU A 77 23.99 -13.84 -14.08
CA GLU A 77 24.99 -14.73 -14.70
C GLU A 77 25.97 -13.95 -15.57
N VAL A 78 25.47 -13.02 -16.39
CA VAL A 78 26.30 -12.21 -17.29
C VAL A 78 27.11 -11.14 -16.54
N LEU A 79 26.56 -10.59 -15.45
CA LEU A 79 27.21 -9.53 -14.66
C LEU A 79 27.99 -10.03 -13.44
N ALA A 80 27.88 -11.32 -13.10
CA ALA A 80 28.80 -11.91 -12.13
C ALA A 80 30.21 -11.81 -12.73
N PRO A 81 31.20 -11.23 -12.01
CA PRO A 81 32.56 -11.23 -12.51
C PRO A 81 32.94 -12.68 -12.79
N ASN A 82 33.45 -12.95 -14.00
CA ASN A 82 33.96 -14.25 -14.39
C ASN A 82 34.86 -14.78 -13.26
N ALA A 83 34.35 -15.72 -12.48
CA ALA A 83 35.16 -16.51 -11.57
C ALA A 83 35.84 -17.58 -12.44
N GLY A 84 36.88 -17.14 -13.13
CA GLY A 84 37.71 -17.93 -14.05
C GLY A 84 38.95 -17.14 -14.40
#